data_AF-A0A438MJF6-F1
#
_entry.id   AF-A0A438MJF6-F1
#
_cell.length_a   1.000
_cell.length_b   1.000
_cell.length_c   1.000
_cell.angle_alpha   90.00
_cell.angle_beta   90.00
_cell.angle_gamma   90.00
#
_symmetry.space_group_name_H-M   'P 1'
#
loop_
_entity.id
_entity.type
_entity.pdbx_description
1 polymer ?
#
loop_
_entity_poly.entity_id
_entity_poly.type
_entity_poly.pdbx_seq_one_letter_code
_entity_poly.pdbx_strand_id
1 'polypeptide(L)'
;MGAALLAAILVLVVVVTMAPTVDERFTSSARSMEAVARSLGEGDELEEQTIGNLTFEKVYREDGLVYFQQGRGWLGDRAYGYVWSPQIQPRDVEHVEGPWYMYTGLED
;
A
#
# COMPACT_ATOMS: atom_id res chain seq x y z
N MET A 1 40.51 -3.53 -14.02
CA MET A 1 39.35 -4.22 -13.42
C MET A 1 38.65 -3.42 -12.33
N GLY A 2 39.36 -2.59 -11.53
CA GLY A 2 38.72 -1.81 -10.44
C GLY A 2 37.74 -0.70 -10.86
N ALA A 3 37.97 -0.02 -11.99
CA ALA A 3 37.11 1.09 -12.43
C ALA A 3 35.71 0.63 -12.90
N ALA A 4 35.62 -0.51 -13.59
CA ALA A 4 34.35 -1.07 -14.03
C ALA A 4 33.49 -1.56 -12.85
N LEU A 5 34.15 -2.10 -11.81
CA LEU A 5 33.49 -2.59 -10.60
C LEU A 5 32.97 -1.42 -9.75
N LEU A 6 33.75 -0.34 -9.65
CA LEU A 6 33.32 0.92 -9.02
C LEU A 6 32.14 1.56 -9.74
N ALA A 7 32.16 1.61 -11.07
CA ALA A 7 31.05 2.16 -11.87
C ALA A 7 29.77 1.33 -11.70
N ALA A 8 29.87 0.00 -11.69
CA ALA A 8 28.72 -0.87 -11.46
C ALA A 8 28.12 -0.68 -10.06
N ILE A 9 28.96 -0.56 -9.02
CA ILE A 9 28.50 -0.28 -7.65
C ILE A 9 27.82 1.09 -7.58
N LEU A 10 28.37 2.11 -8.22
CA LEU A 10 27.80 3.46 -8.23
C LEU A 10 26.43 3.49 -8.91
N VAL A 11 26.28 2.80 -10.05
CA VAL A 11 24.99 2.67 -10.74
C VAL A 11 23.99 1.93 -9.85
N LEU A 12 24.41 0.86 -9.17
CA LEU A 12 23.54 0.11 -8.27
C LEU A 12 23.08 0.96 -7.07
N VAL A 13 23.99 1.74 -6.47
CA VAL A 13 23.66 2.66 -5.38
C VAL A 13 22.67 3.72 -5.84
N VAL A 14 22.89 4.33 -7.01
CA VAL A 14 21.95 5.33 -7.57
C VAL A 14 20.56 4.72 -7.79
N VAL A 15 20.48 3.53 -8.39
CA VAL A 15 19.21 2.83 -8.62
C VAL A 15 18.49 2.50 -7.31
N VAL A 16 19.22 2.05 -6.28
CA VAL A 16 18.63 1.77 -4.95
C VAL A 16 18.17 3.05 -4.25
N THR A 17 18.91 4.16 -4.37
CA THR A 17 18.50 5.45 -3.78
C THR A 17 17.36 6.14 -4.54
N MET A 18 17.17 5.82 -5.82
CA MET A 18 16.08 6.34 -6.64
C MET A 18 14.84 5.45 -6.62
N ALA A 19 14.91 4.26 -6.00
CA ALA A 19 13.73 3.45 -5.79
C ALA A 19 12.79 4.20 -4.84
N PRO A 20 11.57 4.54 -5.26
CA PRO A 20 10.67 5.32 -4.43
C PRO A 20 10.38 4.56 -3.15
N THR A 21 10.45 5.28 -2.03
CA THR A 21 10.08 4.79 -0.70
C THR A 21 8.61 4.36 -0.67
N VAL A 22 8.22 3.58 0.35
CA VAL A 22 6.82 3.17 0.53
C VAL A 22 5.92 4.40 0.61
N ASP A 23 6.36 5.43 1.34
CA ASP A 23 5.64 6.70 1.46
C ASP A 23 5.46 7.41 0.11
N GLU A 24 6.51 7.50 -0.72
CA GLU A 24 6.40 8.13 -2.05
C GLU A 24 5.47 7.37 -2.99
N ARG A 25 5.48 6.02 -2.93
CA ARG A 25 4.54 5.20 -3.71
C ARG A 25 3.11 5.39 -3.24
N PHE A 26 2.89 5.50 -1.93
CA PHE A 26 1.58 5.80 -1.36
C PHE A 26 1.10 7.20 -1.77
N THR A 27 1.88 8.25 -1.52
CA THR A 27 1.51 9.64 -1.85
C THR A 27 1.17 9.80 -3.33
N SER A 28 1.93 9.15 -4.22
CA SER A 28 1.65 9.18 -5.67
C SER A 28 0.40 8.39 -6.07
N SER A 29 -0.07 7.44 -5.25
CA SER A 29 -1.21 6.57 -5.52
C SER A 29 -2.50 6.97 -4.79
N ALA A 30 -2.39 7.74 -3.70
CA ALA A 30 -3.47 8.02 -2.76
C ALA A 30 -4.73 8.60 -3.43
N ARG A 31 -4.59 9.50 -4.41
CA ARG A 31 -5.75 10.06 -5.13
C ARG A 31 -6.49 8.98 -5.94
N SER A 32 -5.77 8.11 -6.64
CA SER A 32 -6.36 7.03 -7.43
C SER A 32 -7.01 6.00 -6.51
N MET A 33 -6.35 5.67 -5.41
CA MET A 33 -6.89 4.78 -4.38
C MET A 33 -8.17 5.37 -3.75
N GLU A 34 -8.21 6.67 -3.48
CA GLU A 34 -9.40 7.34 -2.95
C GLU A 34 -10.58 7.30 -3.94
N ALA A 35 -10.31 7.46 -5.24
CA ALA A 35 -11.34 7.33 -6.26
C ALA A 35 -11.95 5.92 -6.25
N VAL A 36 -11.12 4.87 -6.12
CA VAL A 36 -11.58 3.49 -5.97
C VAL A 36 -12.39 3.32 -4.68
N ALA A 37 -11.87 3.80 -3.55
CA ALA A 37 -12.53 3.71 -2.24
C ALA A 37 -13.91 4.37 -2.22
N ARG A 38 -14.08 5.49 -2.94
CA ARG A 38 -15.37 6.17 -3.10
C ARG A 38 -16.32 5.45 -4.04
N SER A 39 -15.80 4.69 -5.00
CA SER A 39 -16.61 3.96 -5.98
C SER A 39 -17.16 2.63 -5.45
N LEU A 40 -16.47 2.03 -4.47
CA LEU A 40 -16.88 0.79 -3.81
C LEU A 40 -18.14 0.99 -2.95
N GLY A 41 -19.13 0.13 -3.16
CA GLY A 41 -20.28 -0.08 -2.30
C GLY A 41 -19.94 -0.99 -1.12
N GLU A 42 -20.85 -1.07 -0.15
CA GLU A 42 -20.70 -1.96 1.02
C GLU A 42 -20.77 -3.43 0.59
N GLY A 43 -19.82 -4.26 1.04
CA GLY A 43 -19.69 -5.66 0.64
C GLY A 43 -19.09 -5.88 -0.75
N ASP A 44 -18.72 -4.82 -1.47
CA ASP A 44 -17.99 -4.95 -2.72
C ASP A 44 -16.55 -5.37 -2.47
N GLU A 45 -16.05 -6.19 -3.39
CA GLU A 45 -14.71 -6.75 -3.37
C GLU A 45 -14.11 -6.74 -4.77
N LEU A 46 -12.85 -6.33 -4.85
CA LEU A 46 -12.00 -6.42 -6.02
C LEU A 46 -10.84 -7.36 -5.68
N GLU A 47 -10.62 -8.33 -6.56
CA GLU A 47 -9.44 -9.20 -6.58
C GLU A 47 -8.18 -8.38 -6.94
N GLU A 48 -7.07 -9.08 -7.20
CA GLU A 48 -5.77 -8.47 -7.46
C GLU A 48 -5.84 -7.29 -8.43
N GLN A 49 -5.42 -6.11 -7.96
CA GLN A 49 -5.46 -4.89 -8.74
C GLN A 49 -4.27 -3.99 -8.45
N THR A 50 -3.73 -3.40 -9.51
CA THR A 50 -2.73 -2.33 -9.40
C THR A 50 -3.42 -0.97 -9.49
N ILE A 51 -3.26 -0.15 -8.45
CA ILE A 51 -3.82 1.21 -8.36
C ILE A 51 -2.68 2.18 -8.11
N GLY A 52 -2.41 3.03 -9.11
CA GLY A 52 -1.21 3.88 -9.08
C GLY A 52 0.07 3.04 -9.16
N ASN A 53 0.95 3.21 -8.18
CA ASN A 53 2.24 2.52 -8.06
C ASN A 53 2.21 1.37 -7.04
N LEU A 54 1.02 0.97 -6.58
CA LEU A 54 0.83 -0.09 -5.59
C LEU A 54 -0.04 -1.20 -6.16
N THR A 55 0.33 -2.44 -5.87
CA THR A 55 -0.46 -3.64 -6.19
C THR A 55 -1.07 -4.15 -4.91
N PHE A 56 -2.36 -4.49 -4.98
CA PHE A 56 -3.15 -5.02 -3.90
C PHE A 56 -3.65 -6.41 -4.30
N GLU A 57 -3.53 -7.38 -3.40
CA GLU A 57 -4.15 -8.70 -3.56
C GLU A 57 -5.68 -8.60 -3.53
N LYS A 58 -6.20 -7.69 -2.71
CA LYS A 58 -7.63 -7.50 -2.51
C LYS A 58 -7.94 -6.07 -2.11
N VAL A 59 -9.04 -5.53 -2.63
CA VAL A 59 -9.62 -4.26 -2.18
C VAL A 59 -11.09 -4.47 -1.87
N TYR A 60 -11.51 -4.22 -0.64
CA TYR A 60 -12.87 -4.51 -0.22
C TYR A 60 -13.40 -3.46 0.75
N ARG A 61 -14.73 -3.31 0.81
CA ARG A 61 -15.40 -2.47 1.80
C ARG A 61 -16.16 -3.31 2.81
N GLU A 62 -15.88 -3.05 4.09
CA GLU A 62 -16.55 -3.68 5.22
C GLU A 62 -16.70 -2.66 6.36
N ASP A 63 -17.89 -2.61 6.96
CA ASP A 63 -18.24 -1.73 8.08
C ASP A 63 -17.93 -0.25 7.78
N GLY A 64 -18.10 0.17 6.53
CA GLY A 64 -17.80 1.53 6.07
C GLY A 64 -16.31 1.86 5.95
N LEU A 65 -15.42 0.89 6.14
CA LEU A 65 -13.98 0.99 5.93
C LEU A 65 -13.61 0.36 4.60
N VAL A 66 -12.67 0.96 3.85
CA VAL A 66 -12.15 0.35 2.62
C VAL A 66 -10.73 -0.13 2.86
N TYR A 67 -10.53 -1.44 2.76
CA TYR A 67 -9.25 -2.10 2.94
C TYR A 67 -8.56 -2.30 1.61
N PHE A 68 -7.27 -1.98 1.57
CA PHE A 68 -6.36 -2.18 0.46
C PHE A 68 -5.24 -3.12 0.91
N GLN A 69 -5.45 -4.43 0.72
CA GLN A 69 -4.54 -5.47 1.17
C GLN A 69 -3.42 -5.69 0.16
N GLN A 70 -2.16 -5.52 0.55
CA GLN A 70 -0.98 -5.76 -0.31
C GLN A 70 -0.46 -7.18 -0.23
N GLY A 71 -0.66 -7.84 0.91
CA GLY A 71 -0.65 -9.28 0.97
C GLY A 71 -0.62 -9.86 2.36
N ARG A 72 -0.58 -11.19 2.44
CA ARG A 72 -0.19 -11.92 3.66
C ARG A 72 1.33 -11.92 3.73
N GLY A 73 1.93 -11.47 4.85
CA GLY A 73 3.39 -11.38 4.99
C GLY A 73 4.10 -12.69 4.62
N TRP A 74 5.41 -12.64 4.33
CA TRP A 74 6.23 -13.78 3.84
C TRP A 74 6.12 -15.08 4.68
N LEU A 75 5.60 -15.00 5.91
CA LEU A 75 5.35 -16.14 6.80
C LEU A 75 3.89 -16.57 6.89
N GLY A 76 3.00 -16.11 6.00
CA GLY A 76 1.63 -16.61 5.83
C GLY A 76 0.58 -16.04 6.78
N ASP A 77 0.95 -15.39 7.87
CA ASP A 77 -0.01 -15.22 8.99
C ASP A 77 -0.59 -13.81 9.18
N ARG A 78 -0.15 -12.79 8.43
CA ARG A 78 -0.51 -11.40 8.74
C ARG A 78 -0.75 -10.54 7.50
N ALA A 79 -1.99 -10.11 7.29
CA ALA A 79 -2.32 -9.17 6.24
C ALA A 79 -1.75 -7.78 6.56
N TYR A 80 -1.24 -7.07 5.56
CA TYR A 80 -0.82 -5.68 5.70
C TYR A 80 -1.28 -4.85 4.51
N GLY A 81 -1.42 -3.54 4.74
CA GLY A 81 -1.91 -2.64 3.71
C GLY A 81 -2.40 -1.31 4.27
N TYR A 82 -3.37 -0.73 3.58
CA TYR A 82 -3.95 0.58 3.91
C TYR A 82 -5.45 0.47 4.17
N VAL A 83 -5.95 1.31 5.06
CA VAL A 83 -7.38 1.53 5.27
C VAL A 83 -7.72 2.95 4.89
N TRP A 84 -8.78 3.12 4.10
CA TRP A 84 -9.41 4.40 3.85
C TRP A 84 -10.69 4.52 4.67
N SER A 85 -10.78 5.58 5.46
CA SER A 85 -11.99 5.93 6.22
C SER A 85 -12.13 7.44 6.39
N PRO A 86 -13.17 8.07 5.81
CA PRO A 86 -13.38 9.51 5.92
C PRO A 86 -14.05 9.93 7.23
N GLN A 87 -14.59 8.99 8.02
CA GLN A 87 -15.48 9.28 9.15
C GLN A 87 -15.04 8.63 10.45
N ILE A 88 -14.41 7.45 10.39
CA ILE A 88 -14.12 6.62 11.55
C ILE A 88 -12.61 6.38 11.62
N GLN A 89 -12.03 6.52 12.81
CA GLN A 89 -10.67 6.03 13.04
C GLN A 89 -10.72 4.51 13.23
N PRO A 90 -10.08 3.71 12.35
CA PRO A 90 -10.02 2.26 12.54
C PRO A 90 -9.18 1.91 13.77
N ARG A 91 -9.39 0.72 14.33
CA ARG A 91 -8.61 0.23 15.49
C ARG A 91 -7.30 -0.41 15.03
N ASP A 92 -6.29 -0.39 15.90
CA ASP A 92 -5.02 -1.10 15.69
C ASP A 92 -4.32 -0.78 14.35
N VAL A 93 -4.50 0.46 13.88
CA VAL A 93 -3.88 1.02 12.67
C VAL A 93 -3.09 2.29 12.99
N GLU A 94 -2.06 2.57 12.19
CA GLU A 94 -1.27 3.80 12.25
C GLU A 94 -1.87 4.85 11.29
N HIS A 95 -1.99 6.11 11.71
CA HIS A 95 -2.48 7.18 10.83
C HIS A 95 -1.38 7.60 9.83
N VAL A 96 -1.75 7.75 8.56
CA VAL A 96 -0.84 8.16 7.49
C VAL A 96 -1.06 9.62 7.14
N GLU A 97 -2.15 9.93 6.43
CA GLU A 97 -2.60 11.30 6.17
C GLU A 97 -4.11 11.34 5.87
N GLY A 98 -4.78 12.44 6.19
CA GLY A 98 -6.19 12.62 5.84
C GLY A 98 -7.04 11.40 6.27
N PRO A 99 -7.80 10.78 5.34
CA PRO A 99 -8.63 9.59 5.63
C PRO A 99 -7.85 8.26 5.61
N TRP A 100 -6.52 8.28 5.57
CA TRP A 100 -5.69 7.09 5.35
C TRP A 100 -4.99 6.61 6.61
N TYR A 101 -5.00 5.30 6.78
CA TYR A 101 -4.34 4.57 7.85
C TYR A 101 -3.58 3.37 7.28
N MET A 102 -2.55 2.91 7.98
CA MET A 102 -1.76 1.73 7.65
C MET A 102 -1.99 0.66 8.71
N TYR A 103 -2.09 -0.60 8.30
CA TYR A 103 -2.21 -1.72 9.22
C TYR A 103 -1.15 -2.78 8.94
N THR A 104 -0.72 -3.45 9.99
CA THR A 104 0.18 -4.59 9.93
C THR A 104 -0.37 -5.70 10.81
N GLY A 105 -0.72 -6.84 10.22
CA GLY A 105 -1.16 -8.01 10.96
C GLY A 105 -2.60 -8.02 11.43
N LEU A 106 -3.52 -7.53 10.59
CA LEU A 106 -4.93 -7.91 10.76
C LEU A 106 -5.05 -9.43 10.51
N GLU A 107 -5.61 -10.13 11.49
CA GLU A 107 -6.05 -11.52 11.36
C GLU A 107 -7.36 -11.52 10.55
N ASP A 108 -7.46 -12.39 9.54
CA ASP A 108 -8.69 -12.62 8.73
C ASP A 108 -9.83 -13.18 9.59
#